data_AF-A0A936VY05-F1
#
_entry.id   AF-A0A936VY05-F1
#
_cell.length_a   1.000
_cell.length_b   1.000
_cell.length_c   1.000
_cell.angle_alpha   90.00
_cell.angle_beta   90.00
_cell.angle_gamma   90.00
#
_symmetry.space_group_name_H-M   'P 1'
#
loop_
_entity.id
_entity.type
_entity.pdbx_description
1 polymer ?
#
loop_
_entity_poly.entity_id
_entity_poly.type
_entity_poly.pdbx_seq_one_letter_code
_entity_poly.pdbx_strand_id
1 'polypeptide(L)' 'MKRLIAFLLFVFILNIENNFSQCGALGIELKSQKDVDEFPINYPGCHRILGDLLIENTDITNLDSLYVIDTIDYYLSL' A
#
# COMPACT_ATOMS: atom_id res chain seq x y z
N MET A 1 -40.16 1.39 9.22
CA MET A 1 -38.86 1.06 9.85
C MET A 1 -37.95 0.19 8.99
N LYS A 2 -38.47 -0.83 8.28
CA LYS A 2 -37.65 -1.72 7.41
C LYS A 2 -36.88 -0.99 6.28
N ARG A 3 -37.48 0.04 5.67
CA ARG A 3 -36.82 0.87 4.64
C ARG A 3 -35.72 1.78 5.19
N LEU A 4 -35.87 2.24 6.43
CA LEU A 4 -34.87 3.04 7.14
C LEU A 4 -33.66 2.17 7.50
N ILE A 5 -33.93 0.96 8.00
CA ILE A 5 -32.90 -0.04 8.32
C ILE A 5 -32.14 -0.44 7.05
N ALA A 6 -32.83 -0.67 5.94
CA ALA A 6 -32.19 -0.99 4.66
C ALA A 6 -31.29 0.16 4.15
N PHE A 7 -31.70 1.41 4.34
CA PHE A 7 -30.90 2.58 3.96
C PHE A 7 -29.65 2.73 4.84
N LEU A 8 -29.76 2.50 6.15
CA LEU A 8 -28.62 2.52 7.07
C LEU A 8 -27.61 1.39 6.78
N LEU A 9 -28.09 0.20 6.44
CA LEU A 9 -27.22 -0.91 6.02
C LEU A 9 -26.51 -0.61 4.69
N PHE A 10 -27.20 0.03 3.73
CA PHE A 10 -26.62 0.42 2.45
C PHE A 10 -25.52 1.49 2.61
N VAL A 11 -25.72 2.49 3.48
CA VAL A 11 -24.69 3.49 3.81
C VAL A 11 -23.48 2.85 4.50
N PHE A 12 -23.68 1.86 5.37
CA PHE A 12 -22.59 1.16 6.05
C PHE A 12 -21.70 0.35 5.07
N ILE A 13 -22.28 -0.21 4.00
CA ILE A 13 -21.54 -0.96 2.96
C ILE A 13 -20.75 -0.03 2.02
N LEU A 14 -21.16 1.23 1.86
CA LEU A 14 -20.45 2.23 1.04
C LEU A 14 -19.17 2.78 1.71
N ASN A 15 -18.95 2.49 3.00
CA ASN A 15 -17.73 2.86 3.74
C ASN A 15 -16.67 1.75 3.74
N ILE A 16 -16.83 0.72 2.90
CA ILE A 16 -15.75 -0.26 2.69
C ILE A 16 -14.69 0.46 1.85
N GLU A 17 -13.72 1.06 2.54
CA GLU A 17 -12.49 1.51 1.91
C GLU A 17 -11.89 0.30 1.21
N ASN A 18 -11.83 0.40 -0.12
CA ASN A 18 -11.36 -0.63 -1.00
C ASN A 18 -9.93 -0.99 -0.61
N ASN A 19 -9.75 -2.06 0.15
CA ASN A 19 -8.46 -2.70 0.38
C ASN A 19 -8.09 -3.46 -0.91
N PHE A 20 -8.04 -2.76 -2.04
CA PHE A 20 -7.28 -3.24 -3.20
C PHE A 20 -5.87 -3.50 -2.68
N SER A 21 -5.35 -4.72 -2.87
CA SER A 21 -4.08 -5.22 -2.33
C SER A 21 -3.07 -4.09 -2.09
N GLN A 22 -3.01 -3.59 -0.85
CA GLN A 22 -2.19 -2.42 -0.48
C GLN A 22 -0.69 -2.71 -0.53
N CYS A 23 -0.33 -3.90 -0.97
CA CYS A 23 1.04 -4.34 -1.12
C CYS A 23 1.40 -4.68 -2.57
N GLY A 24 0.77 -3.97 -3.52
CA GLY A 24 1.16 -3.97 -4.92
C GLY A 24 1.17 -5.35 -5.57
N ALA A 25 0.01 -5.96 -5.83
CA ALA A 25 -0.06 -7.15 -6.68
C ALA A 25 0.48 -6.91 -8.10
N LEU A 26 0.54 -5.64 -8.54
CA LEU A 26 1.15 -5.20 -9.79
C LEU A 26 2.56 -4.60 -9.58
N GLY A 27 3.13 -4.74 -8.39
CA GLY A 27 4.37 -4.11 -7.96
C GLY A 27 4.20 -2.70 -7.37
N ILE A 28 5.29 -2.18 -6.83
CA ILE A 28 5.44 -0.84 -6.25
C ILE A 28 6.72 -0.23 -6.83
N GLU A 29 6.64 1.04 -7.24
CA GLU A 29 7.75 1.80 -7.80
C GLU A 29 7.97 3.06 -6.95
N LEU A 30 9.18 3.23 -6.40
CA LEU A 30 9.58 4.37 -5.58
C LEU A 30 10.63 5.17 -6.34
N LYS A 31 10.34 6.44 -6.67
CA LYS A 31 11.18 7.29 -7.57
C LYS A 31 11.90 8.41 -6.86
N SER A 32 11.60 8.59 -5.57
CA SER A 32 12.11 9.68 -4.76
C SER A 32 12.22 9.28 -3.31
N GLN A 33 13.06 10.00 -2.55
CA GLN A 33 13.17 9.84 -1.11
C GLN A 33 11.82 10.03 -0.42
N LYS A 34 10.98 10.94 -0.95
CA LYS A 34 9.63 11.17 -0.44
C LYS A 34 8.75 9.92 -0.56
N ASP A 35 8.83 9.19 -1.68
CA ASP A 35 8.03 7.96 -1.86
C ASP A 35 8.43 6.89 -0.84
N VAL A 36 9.72 6.80 -0.53
CA VAL A 36 10.26 5.93 0.52
C VAL A 36 9.76 6.37 1.90
N ASP A 37 9.89 7.66 2.22
CA ASP A 37 9.51 8.22 3.52
C ASP A 37 8.01 8.09 3.79
N GLU A 38 7.18 8.22 2.76
CA GLU A 38 5.73 8.08 2.85
C GLU A 38 5.24 6.63 2.72
N PHE A 39 6.12 5.64 2.53
CA PHE A 39 5.71 4.23 2.35
C PHE A 39 4.77 3.71 3.46
N PRO A 40 5.05 3.91 4.77
CA PRO A 40 4.14 3.44 5.83
C PRO A 40 2.77 4.13 5.84
N ILE A 41 2.68 5.34 5.26
CA ILE A 41 1.45 6.13 5.14
C ILE A 41 0.65 5.68 3.93
N ASN A 42 1.32 5.48 2.79
CA ASN A 42 0.71 5.13 1.52
C ASN A 42 0.34 3.64 1.45
N TYR A 43 1.05 2.78 2.20
CA TYR A 43 0.85 1.34 2.24
C TYR A 43 0.74 0.84 3.70
N PRO A 44 -0.29 1.26 4.45
CA PRO A 44 -0.42 0.96 5.87
C PRO A 44 -0.59 -0.55 6.13
N GLY A 45 0.20 -1.08 7.06
CA GLY A 45 0.16 -2.51 7.41
C GLY A 45 0.74 -3.43 6.32
N CYS A 46 1.48 -2.88 5.36
CA CYS A 46 2.06 -3.67 4.28
C CYS A 46 3.34 -4.40 4.71
N HIS A 47 3.18 -5.67 5.11
CA HIS A 47 4.28 -6.53 5.52
C HIS A 47 4.82 -7.43 4.40
N ARG A 48 4.05 -7.62 3.31
CA ARG A 48 4.43 -8.53 2.21
C ARG A 48 4.04 -7.96 0.86
N ILE A 49 5.02 -7.58 0.05
CA ILE A 49 4.83 -7.12 -1.33
C ILE A 49 4.59 -8.32 -2.24
N LEU A 50 3.45 -8.31 -2.93
CA LEU A 50 3.01 -9.43 -3.78
C LEU A 50 3.59 -9.37 -5.21
N GLY A 51 4.10 -8.22 -5.63
CA GLY A 51 4.73 -8.00 -6.93
C GLY A 51 6.17 -7.52 -6.80
N ASP A 52 6.67 -6.84 -7.83
CA ASP A 52 8.02 -6.28 -7.84
C ASP A 52 8.10 -5.02 -6.94
N LEU A 53 9.26 -4.80 -6.31
CA LEU A 53 9.61 -3.52 -5.70
C LEU A 53 10.75 -2.89 -6.51
N LEU A 54 10.45 -1.79 -7.20
CA LEU A 54 11.41 -1.04 -8.00
C LEU A 54 11.75 0.25 -7.27
N ILE A 55 13.00 0.38 -6.84
CA ILE A 55 13.54 1.60 -6.25
C ILE A 55 14.46 2.19 -7.31
N GLU A 56 14.02 3.27 -7.94
CA GLU A 56 14.74 3.93 -9.02
C GLU A 56 15.15 5.33 -8.56
N ASN A 57 16.33 5.80 -9.00
CA ASN A 57 16.93 7.13 -8.77
C ASN A 57 18.09 7.14 -7.74
N THR A 58 19.18 7.83 -8.10
CA THR A 58 20.40 7.97 -7.28
C THR A 58 20.24 8.90 -6.08
N ASP A 59 19.18 9.71 -6.06
CA ASP A 59 18.94 10.67 -4.98
C ASP A 59 18.21 10.05 -3.76
N ILE A 60 17.85 8.76 -3.83
CA ILE A 60 17.34 8.00 -2.68
C ILE A 60 18.54 7.58 -1.83
N THR A 61 18.61 8.09 -0.60
CA THR A 61 19.77 7.91 0.29
C THR A 61 19.43 7.18 1.58
N ASN A 62 18.15 7.07 1.92
CA ASN A 62 17.68 6.36 3.10
C ASN A 62 16.48 5.45 2.75
N LEU A 63 16.52 4.20 3.19
CA LEU A 63 15.46 3.19 3.02
C LEU A 63 14.79 2.78 4.34
N ASP A 64 15.11 3.42 5.47
CA ASP A 64 14.66 3.04 6.81
C ASP A 64 13.13 2.96 6.92
N SER A 65 12.40 3.82 6.21
CA SER A 65 10.93 3.83 6.18
C SER A 65 10.32 2.57 5.55
N LEU A 66 11.12 1.74 4.88
CA LEU A 66 10.72 0.43 4.34
C LEU A 66 10.78 -0.69 5.39
N TYR A 67 11.12 -0.39 6.66
CA TYR A 67 11.26 -1.38 7.74
C TYR A 67 10.03 -2.27 7.99
N VAL A 68 8.85 -1.85 7.53
CA VAL A 68 7.59 -2.59 7.71
C VAL A 68 7.50 -3.82 6.81
N ILE A 69 8.30 -3.88 5.73
CA ILE A 69 8.26 -4.96 4.74
C ILE A 69 9.08 -6.15 5.27
N ASP A 70 8.40 -7.28 5.50
CA ASP A 70 9.02 -8.55 5.86
C ASP A 70 9.37 -9.40 4.63
N THR A 71 8.59 -9.28 3.54
CA THR A 71 8.72 -10.17 2.38
C THR A 71 8.41 -9.46 1.06
N ILE A 72 9.16 -9.79 0.02
CA ILE A 72 8.91 -9.42 -1.39
C ILE A 72 8.84 -10.72 -2.17
N ASP A 73 7.70 -10.98 -2.81
CA ASP A 73 7.44 -12.27 -3.47
C ASP A 73 8.12 -12.41 -4.85
N TYR A 74 8.41 -11.28 -5.49
CA TYR A 74 9.05 -11.23 -6.80
C TYR A 74 10.39 -10.49 -6.74
N TYR A 75 10.65 -9.56 -7.66
CA TYR A 75 11.96 -8.95 -7.84
C TYR A 75 12.09 -7.65 -7.05
N LEU A 76 13.28 -7.44 -6.48
CA LEU A 76 13.71 -6.17 -5.91
C LEU A 76 14.77 -5.55 -6.85
N SER A 77 14.49 -4.36 -7.37
CA SER A 77 15.46 -3.54 -8.10
C SER A 77 15.84 -2.31 -7.27
N LEU A 78 17.13 -1.98 -7.27
CA LEU A 78 17.73 -0.79 -6.65
C LEU A 78 18.64 -0.08 -7.66
#